data_AF-A0A1S2VI26-F1
#
_entry.id   AF-A0A1S2VI26-F1
#
_cell.length_a   1.000
_cell.length_b   1.000
_cell.length_c   1.000
_cell.angle_alpha   90.00
_cell.angle_beta   90.00
_cell.angle_gamma   90.00
#
_symmetry.space_group_name_H-M   'P 1'
#
loop_
_entity.id
_entity.type
_entity.pdbx_description
1 polymer ?
#
loop_
_entity_poly.entity_id
_entity_poly.type
_entity_poly.pdbx_seq_one_letter_code
_entity_poly.pdbx_strand_id
1 'polypeptide(L)'
;MATITVDDKEKKDIRAKFEALVNMTPKQIESWLKTDESKAVGQKKGDSTESIGHQSGEKIIHILQKKVSELDSTDYEHMQKVVSYIKRHSAQKPAHPEESNWAYSLKNWGHDPTK
;
A
#
# COMPACT_ATOMS: atom_id res chain seq x y z
N MET A 1 3.19 17.77 20.05
CA MET A 1 3.31 17.06 18.75
C MET A 1 2.76 18.01 17.70
N ALA A 2 3.62 18.65 16.90
CA ALA A 2 3.16 19.55 15.85
C ALA A 2 2.46 18.71 14.77
N THR A 3 1.15 18.87 14.62
CA THR A 3 0.45 18.42 13.43
C THR A 3 1.03 19.20 12.25
N ILE A 4 1.92 18.56 11.50
CA ILE A 4 2.39 19.11 10.23
C ILE A 4 1.16 19.17 9.33
N THR A 5 0.61 20.36 9.13
CA THR A 5 -0.41 20.59 8.12
C THR A 5 0.24 20.41 6.77
N VAL A 6 0.09 19.22 6.19
CA VAL A 6 0.48 18.93 4.80
C VAL A 6 -0.25 19.94 3.91
N ASP A 7 0.49 20.81 3.23
CA ASP A 7 -0.10 21.83 2.38
C ASP A 7 -0.71 21.21 1.10
N ASP A 8 -1.54 21.97 0.37
CA ASP A 8 -2.25 21.44 -0.80
C ASP A 8 -1.33 21.01 -1.95
N LYS A 9 -0.12 21.59 -2.04
CA LYS A 9 0.87 21.19 -3.05
C LYS A 9 1.47 19.84 -2.66
N GLU A 10 1.79 19.66 -1.39
CA GLU A 10 2.30 18.41 -0.86
C GLU A 10 1.24 17.28 -0.97
N LYS A 11 -0.02 17.54 -0.63
CA LYS A 11 -1.13 16.59 -0.84
C LYS A 11 -1.25 16.13 -2.28
N LYS A 12 -1.16 17.05 -3.25
CA LYS A 12 -1.19 16.74 -4.68
C LYS A 12 -0.03 15.86 -5.09
N ASP A 13 1.18 16.15 -4.63
CA ASP A 13 2.38 15.37 -4.92
C ASP A 13 2.34 13.96 -4.32
N ILE A 14 1.90 13.83 -3.06
CA ILE A 14 1.69 12.53 -2.40
C ILE A 14 0.70 11.68 -3.20
N ARG A 15 -0.45 12.27 -3.55
CA ARG A 15 -1.49 11.56 -4.29
C ARG A 15 -1.01 11.13 -5.67
N ALA A 16 -0.32 12.01 -6.41
CA ALA A 16 0.23 11.67 -7.72
C ALA A 16 1.24 10.52 -7.64
N LYS A 17 2.12 10.52 -6.63
CA LYS A 17 3.08 9.41 -6.40
C LYS A 17 2.37 8.12 -6.00
N PHE A 18 1.32 8.20 -5.20
CA PHE A 18 0.51 7.06 -4.78
C PHE A 18 -0.20 6.43 -5.99
N GLU A 19 -0.93 7.23 -6.77
CA GLU A 19 -1.63 6.80 -7.99
C GLU A 19 -0.68 6.22 -9.05
N ALA A 20 0.57 6.70 -9.10
CA ALA A 20 1.59 6.16 -10.00
C ALA A 20 2.16 4.80 -9.55
N LEU A 21 2.15 4.50 -8.25
CA LEU A 21 2.75 3.27 -7.70
C LEU A 21 1.73 2.18 -7.39
N VAL A 22 0.51 2.54 -6.96
CA VAL A 22 -0.57 1.59 -6.73
C VAL A 22 -1.23 1.26 -8.06
N ASN A 23 -0.79 0.17 -8.69
CA ASN A 23 -1.21 -0.25 -10.04
C ASN A 23 -2.28 -1.37 -10.02
N MET A 24 -2.81 -1.71 -8.84
CA MET A 24 -3.91 -2.63 -8.65
C MET A 24 -5.22 -1.87 -8.37
N THR A 25 -6.31 -2.30 -8.99
CA THR A 25 -7.65 -1.74 -8.69
C THR A 25 -8.14 -2.22 -7.31
N PRO A 26 -9.11 -1.53 -6.69
CA PRO A 26 -9.69 -1.98 -5.41
C PRO A 26 -10.14 -3.44 -5.43
N LYS A 27 -10.80 -3.86 -6.52
CA LYS A 27 -11.26 -5.24 -6.71
C LYS A 27 -10.11 -6.25 -6.82
N GLN A 28 -9.01 -5.87 -7.46
CA GLN A 28 -7.81 -6.71 -7.55
C GLN A 28 -7.16 -6.88 -6.19
N ILE A 29 -7.03 -5.79 -5.42
CA ILE A 29 -6.48 -5.84 -4.05
C ILE A 29 -7.39 -6.68 -3.17
N GLU A 30 -8.71 -6.46 -3.20
CA GLU A 30 -9.67 -7.21 -2.40
C GLU A 30 -9.61 -8.73 -2.70
N SER A 31 -9.52 -9.10 -3.97
CA SER A 31 -9.41 -10.51 -4.38
C SER A 31 -8.09 -11.11 -3.90
N TRP A 32 -7.01 -10.34 -3.99
CA TRP A 32 -5.69 -10.74 -3.51
C TRP A 32 -5.64 -10.93 -1.99
N LEU A 33 -6.23 -10.01 -1.21
CA LEU A 33 -6.20 -10.05 0.25
C LEU A 33 -6.92 -11.29 0.84
N LYS A 34 -7.81 -11.91 0.07
CA LYS A 34 -8.54 -13.12 0.47
C LYS A 34 -7.70 -14.40 0.37
N THR A 35 -6.60 -14.39 -0.38
CA THR A 35 -5.76 -15.59 -0.59
C THR A 35 -4.90 -15.92 0.63
N ASP A 36 -4.44 -17.16 0.71
CA ASP A 36 -3.60 -17.61 1.82
C ASP A 36 -2.18 -17.06 1.69
N GLU A 37 -1.68 -16.88 0.47
CA GLU A 37 -0.38 -16.27 0.21
C GLU A 37 -0.32 -14.84 0.75
N SER A 38 -1.37 -14.05 0.51
CA SER A 38 -1.50 -12.69 1.05
C SER A 38 -1.44 -12.67 2.59
N LYS A 39 -2.18 -13.57 3.24
CA LYS A 39 -2.25 -13.68 4.71
C LYS A 39 -0.95 -14.21 5.34
N ALA A 40 -0.18 -15.00 4.59
CA ALA A 40 1.04 -15.64 5.06
C ALA A 40 2.27 -14.71 5.02
N VAL A 41 2.22 -13.60 4.27
CA VAL A 41 3.39 -12.72 4.08
C VAL A 41 3.32 -11.41 4.86
N GLY A 42 4.51 -10.90 5.20
CA GLY A 42 4.70 -9.60 5.83
C GLY A 42 4.89 -9.65 7.35
N GLN A 43 5.25 -8.51 7.91
CA GLN A 43 5.52 -8.37 9.34
C GLN A 43 4.22 -8.20 10.13
N LYS A 44 4.05 -8.95 11.22
CA LYS A 44 2.96 -8.77 12.20
C LYS A 44 3.40 -7.82 13.31
N LYS A 45 2.44 -7.05 13.86
CA LYS A 45 2.70 -6.14 15.00
C LYS A 45 2.17 -6.76 16.29
N GLY A 46 3.07 -7.04 17.24
CA GLY A 46 2.70 -7.70 18.49
C GLY A 46 1.96 -9.02 18.22
N ASP A 47 0.84 -9.22 18.90
CA ASP A 47 0.01 -10.43 18.79
C ASP A 47 -1.02 -10.38 17.65
N SER A 48 -0.88 -9.44 16.70
CA SER A 48 -1.82 -9.33 15.57
C SER A 48 -1.80 -10.58 14.69
N THR A 49 -2.98 -11.06 14.32
CA THR A 49 -3.16 -12.21 13.42
C THR A 49 -2.79 -11.87 11.97
N GLU A 50 -2.89 -10.59 11.59
CA GLU A 50 -2.64 -10.09 10.24
C GLU A 50 -1.34 -9.29 10.14
N SER A 51 -0.73 -9.31 8.96
CA SER A 51 0.47 -8.51 8.70
C SER A 51 0.13 -7.04 8.49
N ILE A 52 1.10 -6.16 8.79
CA ILE A 52 1.00 -4.72 8.53
C ILE A 52 0.70 -4.44 7.05
N GLY A 53 1.24 -5.26 6.15
CA GLY A 53 0.98 -5.14 4.72
C GLY A 53 -0.46 -5.49 4.37
N HIS A 54 -0.97 -6.60 4.91
CA HIS A 54 -2.36 -7.02 4.67
C HIS A 54 -3.37 -5.95 5.14
N GLN A 55 -3.20 -5.44 6.37
CA GLN A 55 -3.97 -4.31 6.90
C GLN A 55 -3.81 -3.03 6.06
N SER A 56 -2.64 -2.82 5.45
CA SER A 56 -2.40 -1.69 4.55
C SER A 56 -3.22 -1.82 3.27
N GLY A 57 -3.34 -3.04 2.73
CA GLY A 57 -4.15 -3.31 1.55
C GLY A 57 -5.62 -2.94 1.75
N GLU A 58 -6.19 -3.25 2.90
CA GLU A 58 -7.58 -2.86 3.24
C GLU A 58 -7.75 -1.34 3.26
N LYS A 59 -6.79 -0.62 3.85
CA LYS A 59 -6.80 0.86 3.86
C LYS A 59 -6.63 1.45 2.47
N ILE A 60 -5.79 0.85 1.63
CA ILE A 60 -5.62 1.27 0.23
C ILE A 60 -6.95 1.14 -0.52
N ILE A 61 -7.70 0.04 -0.33
CA ILE A 61 -9.03 -0.13 -0.93
C ILE A 61 -9.96 1.02 -0.52
N HIS A 62 -10.02 1.36 0.77
CA HIS A 62 -10.84 2.48 1.25
C HIS A 62 -10.42 3.82 0.64
N ILE A 63 -9.12 4.11 0.59
CA ILE A 63 -8.58 5.33 -0.01
C ILE A 63 -8.95 5.43 -1.49
N LEU A 64 -8.79 4.35 -2.25
CA LEU A 64 -9.10 4.31 -3.69
C LEU A 64 -10.61 4.47 -3.98
N GLN A 65 -11.49 4.23 -3.00
CA GLN A 65 -12.93 4.38 -3.13
C GLN A 65 -13.44 5.79 -2.73
N LYS A 66 -12.63 6.57 -2.00
CA LYS A 66 -12.97 7.93 -1.59
C LYS A 66 -12.83 8.91 -2.76
N LYS A 67 -13.65 9.96 -2.75
CA LYS A 67 -13.41 11.15 -3.59
C LYS A 67 -12.26 11.97 -3.00
N VAL A 68 -11.55 12.72 -3.83
CA VAL A 68 -10.43 13.59 -3.38
C VAL A 68 -10.87 14.58 -2.28
N SER A 69 -12.10 15.07 -2.34
CA SER A 69 -12.68 15.98 -1.32
C SER A 69 -12.98 15.31 0.02
N GLU A 70 -12.99 13.98 0.07
CA GLU A 70 -13.27 13.18 1.27
C GLU A 70 -11.97 12.67 1.92
N LEU A 71 -10.80 12.92 1.31
CA LEU A 71 -9.51 12.51 1.84
C LEU A 71 -9.09 13.39 3.02
N ASP A 72 -8.79 12.75 4.15
CA ASP A 72 -8.30 13.41 5.37
C ASP A 72 -6.77 13.29 5.53
N SER A 73 -6.22 13.91 6.57
CA SER A 73 -4.77 13.87 6.83
C SER A 73 -4.24 12.44 7.04
N THR A 74 -5.05 11.55 7.61
CA THR A 74 -4.65 10.15 7.88
C THR A 74 -4.57 9.35 6.58
N ASP A 75 -5.41 9.65 5.60
CA ASP A 75 -5.32 9.07 4.25
C ASP A 75 -3.99 9.49 3.59
N TYR A 76 -3.62 10.77 3.65
CA TYR A 76 -2.35 11.26 3.07
C TYR A 76 -1.12 10.69 3.78
N GLU A 77 -1.14 10.58 5.11
CA GLU A 77 -0.08 9.91 5.88
C GLU A 77 0.06 8.44 5.44
N HIS A 78 -1.07 7.76 5.22
CA HIS A 78 -1.05 6.38 4.75
C HIS A 78 -0.52 6.27 3.32
N MET A 79 -0.93 7.16 2.40
CA MET A 79 -0.39 7.21 1.04
C MET A 79 1.14 7.39 1.04
N GLN A 80 1.68 8.30 1.88
CA GLN A 80 3.13 8.47 2.03
C GLN A 80 3.82 7.19 2.49
N LYS A 81 3.23 6.48 3.45
CA LYS A 81 3.73 5.19 3.93
C LYS A 81 3.76 4.15 2.81
N VAL A 82 2.68 4.07 2.01
CA VAL A 82 2.57 3.15 0.87
C VAL A 82 3.63 3.45 -0.18
N VAL A 83 3.75 4.70 -0.61
CA VAL A 83 4.77 5.15 -1.57
C VAL A 83 6.18 4.79 -1.08
N SER A 84 6.48 5.06 0.18
CA SER A 84 7.78 4.78 0.78
C SER A 84 8.07 3.29 0.86
N TYR A 85 7.07 2.47 1.19
CA TYR A 85 7.19 1.02 1.23
C TYR A 85 7.47 0.45 -0.15
N ILE A 86 6.63 0.77 -1.15
CA ILE A 86 6.78 0.25 -2.52
C ILE A 86 8.16 0.62 -3.06
N LYS A 87 8.58 1.89 -2.98
CA LYS A 87 9.89 2.30 -3.49
C LYS A 87 11.05 1.52 -2.87
N ARG A 88 11.08 1.42 -1.54
CA ARG A 88 12.16 0.71 -0.83
C ARG A 88 12.14 -0.78 -1.14
N HIS A 89 10.96 -1.40 -1.15
CA HIS A 89 10.85 -2.84 -1.35
C HIS A 89 11.13 -3.21 -2.81
N SER A 90 10.66 -2.42 -3.78
CA SER A 90 10.96 -2.60 -5.20
C SER A 90 12.45 -2.50 -5.52
N ALA A 91 13.21 -1.65 -4.80
CA ALA A 91 14.67 -1.56 -4.94
C ALA A 91 15.42 -2.82 -4.47
N GLN A 92 14.77 -3.71 -3.71
CA GLN A 92 15.32 -4.96 -3.21
C GLN A 92 14.89 -6.17 -4.06
N LYS A 93 14.62 -5.96 -5.35
CA LYS A 93 14.11 -6.99 -6.26
C LYS A 93 15.04 -8.23 -6.28
N PRO A 94 14.53 -9.43 -5.96
CA PRO A 94 15.32 -10.66 -6.01
C PRO A 94 15.50 -11.15 -7.46
N ALA A 95 16.44 -12.07 -7.67
CA ALA A 95 16.70 -12.67 -8.99
C ALA A 95 15.49 -13.44 -9.55
N HIS A 96 14.70 -14.07 -8.69
CA HIS A 96 13.47 -14.78 -9.03
C HIS A 96 12.29 -14.13 -8.28
N PRO A 97 11.70 -13.06 -8.85
CA PRO A 97 10.66 -12.27 -8.18
C PRO A 97 9.27 -12.89 -8.27
N GLU A 98 9.01 -13.70 -9.29
CA GLU A 98 7.71 -14.33 -9.52
C GLU A 98 7.37 -15.30 -8.39
N GLU A 99 6.09 -15.32 -8.00
CA GLU A 99 5.55 -16.18 -6.93
C GLU A 99 6.33 -16.14 -5.59
N SER A 100 7.06 -15.05 -5.34
CA SER A 100 7.90 -14.89 -4.17
C SER A 100 7.20 -14.07 -3.08
N ASN A 101 7.64 -14.25 -1.83
CA ASN A 101 7.18 -13.42 -0.71
C ASN A 101 7.42 -11.92 -0.96
N TRP A 102 8.43 -11.56 -1.74
CA TRP A 102 8.68 -10.18 -2.15
C TRP A 102 7.55 -9.63 -3.03
N ALA A 103 7.15 -10.38 -4.06
CA ALA A 103 6.05 -9.97 -4.94
C ALA A 103 4.71 -9.98 -4.22
N TYR A 104 4.45 -11.00 -3.40
CA TYR A 104 3.24 -11.10 -2.60
C TYR A 104 3.10 -9.95 -1.61
N SER A 105 4.21 -9.56 -0.98
CA SER A 105 4.21 -8.40 -0.09
C SER A 105 3.92 -7.12 -0.88
N LEU A 106 4.50 -6.88 -2.05
CA LEU A 106 4.15 -5.71 -2.88
C LEU A 106 2.65 -5.66 -3.22
N LYS A 107 2.03 -6.81 -3.51
CA LYS A 107 0.59 -6.89 -3.80
C LYS A 107 -0.28 -6.56 -2.59
N ASN A 108 0.16 -6.90 -1.36
CA ASN A 108 -0.49 -6.43 -0.13
C ASN A 108 -0.47 -4.89 0.01
N TRP A 109 0.48 -4.23 -0.65
CA TRP A 109 0.61 -2.78 -0.72
C TRP A 109 0.04 -2.19 -2.02
N GLY A 110 -0.78 -2.94 -2.75
CA GLY A 110 -1.47 -2.48 -3.96
C GLY A 110 -0.59 -2.34 -5.21
N HIS A 111 0.64 -2.87 -5.17
CA HIS A 111 1.56 -2.87 -6.29
C HIS A 111 1.80 -4.30 -6.78
N ASP A 112 1.40 -4.57 -8.02
CA ASP A 112 1.71 -5.79 -8.73
C ASP A 112 3.00 -5.59 -9.56
N PRO A 113 4.13 -6.21 -9.18
CA PRO A 113 5.40 -6.05 -9.88
C PRO A 113 5.46 -6.74 -11.24
N THR A 114 4.39 -7.44 -11.65
CA THR A 114 4.28 -8.11 -12.96
C THR A 114 3.55 -7.26 -14.01
N LYS A 115 3.06 -6.07 -13.61
CA LYS A 115 2.38 -5.12 -14.49
C LYS A 115 3.31 -4.02 -15.00
#